data_AF-E1JT63-F1
#
_entry.id   AF-E1JT63-F1
#
_cell.length_a   1.000
_cell.length_b   1.000
_cell.length_c   1.000
_cell.angle_alpha   90.00
_cell.angle_beta   90.00
_cell.angle_gamma   90.00
#
_symmetry.space_group_name_H-M   'P 1'
#
loop_
_entity.id
_entity.type
_entity.pdbx_description
1 polymer ?
#
loop_
_entity_poly.entity_id
_entity_poly.type
_entity_poly.pdbx_seq_one_letter_code
_entity_poly.pdbx_strand_id
1 'polypeptide(L)' 'MDKNKPDKLTLKDEIITAFRPIEQLFQIMDSTSVELYGELTRSYSEVGITLCKNFRQRLDALLDMQSGGSSDE' A
#
# COMPACT_ATOMS: atom_id res chain seq x y z
N MET A 1 -0.61 30.84 -11.88
CA MET A 1 -1.27 29.52 -12.06
C MET A 1 -0.23 28.46 -11.73
N ASP A 2 -0.16 28.05 -10.46
CA ASP A 2 0.72 26.98 -10.01
C ASP A 2 0.25 25.64 -10.57
N LYS A 3 0.84 25.22 -11.69
CA LYS A 3 0.45 24.05 -12.49
C LYS A 3 1.17 22.75 -12.13
N ASN A 4 1.80 22.64 -10.95
CA ASN A 4 2.78 21.57 -10.69
C ASN A 4 2.57 20.72 -9.43
N LYS A 5 1.42 20.79 -8.76
CA LYS A 5 1.12 19.82 -7.70
C LYS A 5 0.17 18.75 -8.25
N PRO A 6 0.58 17.46 -8.28
CA PRO A 6 -0.37 16.39 -8.59
C PRO A 6 -1.53 16.48 -7.59
N ASP A 7 -2.75 16.33 -8.09
CA ASP A 7 -3.92 16.21 -7.24
C ASP A 7 -3.70 15.05 -6.25
N LYS A 8 -4.25 15.19 -5.04
CA LYS A 8 -4.17 14.22 -3.94
C LYS A 8 -4.51 12.80 -4.42
N LEU A 9 -5.49 12.67 -5.30
CA LEU A 9 -5.88 11.39 -5.90
C LEU A 9 -4.79 10.82 -6.82
N THR A 10 -4.22 11.65 -7.70
CA THR A 10 -3.10 11.25 -8.58
C THR A 10 -1.89 10.81 -7.76
N LEU A 11 -1.52 11.56 -6.72
CA LEU A 11 -0.40 11.21 -5.84
C LEU A 11 -0.63 9.88 -5.11
N LYS A 12 -1.86 9.64 -4.63
CA LYS A 12 -2.25 8.37 -4.02
C LYS A 12 -2.07 7.20 -4.98
N ASP A 13 -2.58 7.34 -6.20
CA ASP A 13 -2.51 6.30 -7.22
C ASP A 13 -1.07 6.00 -7.65
N GLU A 14 -0.23 7.02 -7.78
CA GLU A 14 1.21 6.86 -8.08
C GLU A 14 1.92 6.08 -6.97
N ILE A 15 1.68 6.44 -5.70
CA ILE A 15 2.28 5.75 -4.55
C ILE A 15 1.81 4.29 -4.48
N ILE A 16 0.50 4.03 -4.64
CA ILE A 16 -0.05 2.68 -4.64
C ILE A 16 0.50 1.86 -5.81
N THR A 17 0.64 2.47 -6.99
CA THR A 17 1.20 1.82 -8.18
C THR A 17 2.66 1.45 -7.97
N ALA A 18 3.46 2.34 -7.39
CA ALA A 18 4.86 2.08 -7.07
C ALA A 18 5.03 0.96 -6.04
N PHE A 19 4.10 0.82 -5.09
CA PHE A 19 4.13 -0.24 -4.07
C PHE A 19 3.55 -1.59 -4.52
N ARG A 20 2.78 -1.62 -5.61
CA ARG A 20 2.11 -2.83 -6.10
C ARG A 20 3.06 -4.03 -6.33
N PRO A 21 4.27 -3.88 -6.90
CA PRO A 21 5.19 -5.01 -7.09
C PRO A 21 5.57 -5.72 -5.79
N ILE A 22 5.69 -4.97 -4.69
CA ILE A 22 6.01 -5.54 -3.36
C ILE A 22 4.84 -6.39 -2.86
N GLU A 23 3.60 -5.92 -3.02
CA GLU A 23 2.44 -6.72 -2.65
C GLU A 23 2.34 -7.98 -3.51
N GLN A 24 2.56 -7.87 -4.83
CA GLN A 24 2.53 -9.00 -5.74
C GLN A 24 3.57 -10.06 -5.36
N LEU A 25 4.75 -9.65 -4.89
CA LEU A 25 5.77 -10.57 -4.37
C LEU A 25 5.20 -11.40 -3.20
N PHE A 26 4.58 -10.76 -2.21
CA PHE A 26 4.01 -11.48 -1.07
C PHE A 26 2.84 -12.38 -1.48
N GLN A 27 2.01 -11.96 -2.44
CA GLN A 27 0.95 -12.82 -2.99
C GLN A 27 1.52 -14.06 -3.70
N ILE A 28 2.63 -13.93 -4.43
CA ILE A 28 3.32 -15.08 -5.03
C ILE A 28 3.80 -16.02 -3.93
N MET A 29 4.46 -15.49 -2.90
CA MET A 29 4.93 -16.26 -1.74
C MET A 29 3.76 -16.98 -1.04
N ASP A 30 2.57 -16.38 -0.98
CA ASP A 30 1.36 -16.98 -0.42
C ASP A 30 0.87 -18.20 -1.20
N SER A 31 0.89 -18.06 -2.53
CA SER A 31 0.43 -19.07 -3.49
C SER A 31 1.43 -20.21 -3.68
N THR A 32 2.63 -20.06 -3.12
CA THR A 32 3.71 -21.02 -3.29
C THR A 32 3.44 -22.28 -2.46
N SER A 33 3.68 -23.46 -3.04
CA SER A 33 3.45 -24.73 -2.35
C SER A 33 4.35 -24.87 -1.13
N VAL A 34 3.72 -25.10 0.04
CA VAL A 34 4.41 -25.37 1.31
C VAL A 34 5.26 -26.64 1.22
N GLU A 35 4.84 -27.64 0.44
CA GLU A 35 5.58 -28.89 0.26
C GLU A 35 6.91 -28.66 -0.48
N LEU A 36 6.96 -27.67 -1.37
CA LEU A 36 8.14 -27.37 -2.20
C LEU A 36 9.07 -26.33 -1.57
N TYR A 37 8.52 -25.35 -0.83
CA TYR A 37 9.26 -24.18 -0.37
C TYR A 37 9.16 -23.93 1.15
N GLY A 38 8.53 -24.86 1.88
CA GLY A 38 8.40 -24.83 3.33
C GLY A 38 7.42 -23.77 3.86
N GLU A 39 7.12 -23.89 5.15
CA GLU A 39 6.20 -22.97 5.85
C GLU A 39 6.77 -21.55 5.98
N LEU A 40 8.09 -21.40 6.03
CA LEU A 40 8.76 -20.10 6.20
C LEU A 40 8.37 -19.11 5.10
N THR A 41 8.25 -19.57 3.86
CA THR A 41 7.84 -18.73 2.71
C THR A 41 6.41 -18.21 2.90
N ARG A 42 5.50 -19.04 3.40
CA ARG A 42 4.13 -18.64 3.73
C ARG A 42 4.09 -17.68 4.93
N SER A 43 4.88 -17.91 5.98
CA SER A 43 4.94 -16.99 7.11
C SER A 43 5.41 -15.59 6.70
N TYR A 44 6.40 -15.49 5.80
CA TYR A 44 6.81 -14.19 5.26
C TYR A 44 5.74 -13.55 4.38
N SER A 45 5.00 -14.34 3.60
CA SER A 45 3.82 -13.86 2.87
C SER A 45 2.81 -13.21 3.81
N GLU A 46 2.40 -13.91 4.87
CA GLU A 46 1.37 -13.43 5.81
C GLU A 46 1.77 -12.10 6.46
N VAL A 47 3.02 -11.99 6.90
CA VAL A 47 3.58 -10.74 7.44
C VAL A 47 3.56 -9.64 6.37
N GLY A 48 4.06 -9.93 5.17
CA GLY A 48 4.14 -8.97 4.07
C GLY A 48 2.77 -8.45 3.62
N ILE A 49 1.79 -9.33 3.43
CA ILE A 49 0.41 -8.97 3.10
C ILE A 49 -0.19 -8.08 4.20
N THR A 50 0.06 -8.40 5.46
CA THR A 50 -0.41 -7.60 6.60
C THR A 50 0.21 -6.21 6.58
N LEU A 51 1.51 -6.09 6.28
CA LEU A 51 2.19 -4.80 6.13
C LEU A 51 1.63 -3.99 4.96
N CYS A 52 1.37 -4.61 3.80
CA CYS A 52 0.74 -3.95 2.66
C CYS A 52 -0.66 -3.39 2.98
N LYS A 53 -1.47 -4.15 3.74
CA LYS A 53 -2.78 -3.68 4.22
C LYS A 53 -2.64 -2.47 5.14
N ASN A 54 -1.74 -2.56 6.13
CA ASN A 54 -1.45 -1.46 7.05
C ASN A 54 -0.97 -0.20 6.33
N PHE A 55 -0.10 -0.36 5.33
CA PHE A 55 0.39 0.73 4.51
C PHE A 55 -0.75 1.50 3.82
N ARG A 56 -1.67 0.78 3.16
CA ARG A 56 -2.83 1.41 2.50
C ARG A 56 -3.71 2.18 3.47
N GLN A 57 -4.06 1.55 4.58
CA GLN A 57 -4.88 2.19 5.62
C GLN A 57 -4.23 3.46 6.17
N ARG A 58 -2.91 3.43 6.40
CA ARG A 58 -2.18 4.63 6.86
C ARG A 58 -2.07 5.69 5.77
N LEU A 59 -1.85 5.31 4.52
CA LEU A 59 -1.83 6.23 3.40
C LEU A 59 -3.19 6.93 3.24
N ASP A 60 -4.28 6.17 3.29
CA ASP A 60 -5.65 6.69 3.24
C ASP A 60 -5.89 7.70 4.38
N ALA A 61 -5.57 7.32 5.62
CA ALA A 61 -5.73 8.19 6.78
C ALA A 61 -4.92 9.50 6.68
N LEU A 62 -3.65 9.42 6.25
CA LEU A 62 -2.80 10.60 6.09
C LEU A 62 -3.33 11.56 5.03
N LEU A 63 -3.80 11.00 3.92
CA LEU A 63 -4.38 11.77 2.83
C LEU A 63 -5.69 12.41 3.31
N ASP A 64 -6.57 11.67 3.99
CA ASP A 64 -7.86 12.17 4.46
C ASP A 64 -7.76 13.22 5.58
N MET A 65 -6.77 13.11 6.46
CA MET A 65 -6.44 14.17 7.42
C MET A 65 -6.06 15.49 6.73
N GLN A 66 -5.39 15.41 5.58
CA GLN A 66 -4.98 16.60 4.83
C GLN A 66 -6.15 17.36 4.17
N SER A 67 -7.31 16.70 3.99
CA SER A 67 -8.53 17.31 3.46
C SER A 67 -9.42 18.00 4.52
N GLY A 68 -9.13 17.82 5.81
CA GLY A 68 -9.94 18.38 6.91
C GLY A 68 -9.52 19.76 7.42
N GLY A 69 -8.57 20.44 6.78
CA GLY A 69 -7.94 21.68 7.29
C GLY A 69 -8.48 22.99 6.72
N SER A 70 -9.65 23.03 6.08
CA SER A 70 -10.20 24.24 5.48
C SER A 70 -11.70 24.37 5.68
N SER A 71 -12.14 24.38 6.94
CA SER A 71 -13.45 24.89 7.32
C SER A 71 -13.32 25.47 8.72
N ASP A 72 -13.04 26.76 8.79
CA ASP A 72 -13.42 27.67 9.89
C ASP A 72 -13.18 29.11 9.36
N GLU A 73 -14.17 29.61 8.60
CA GLU A 73 -14.48 31.05 8.50
C GLU A 73 -15.64 31.35 9.45
#